data_AF-A0A084SQM9-F1
#
_entry.id   AF-A0A084SQM9-F1
#
_cell.length_a   1.000
_cell.length_b   1.000
_cell.length_c   1.000
_cell.angle_alpha   90.00
_cell.angle_beta   90.00
_cell.angle_gamma   90.00
#
_symmetry.space_group_name_H-M   'P 1'
#
loop_
_entity.id
_entity.type
_entity.pdbx_description
1 polymer ?
#
loop_
_entity_poly.entity_id
_entity_poly.type
_entity_poly.pdbx_seq_one_letter_code
_entity_poly.pdbx_strand_id
1 'polypeptide(L)'
;MRRLFIALSVLALAAGCKTAPEPVPEAPKPPETPAPPPEDPNAFRQQPPKPGEPPELVLPRFEQAKLDNGLTVLVSTRKELPLVYTGVAFASGGSQDPKGKWGLADVTYKMLLEGAAGKDTTALDQAFQDLGVSPAVSVNPDGAFIGARVLKRHADAALALLSDVVRKPNLAQKDFDRRKKLQLAELVRAMGSPGFLAQQAYLDAVFGAEHPYGHPVSGLPATVDTLTLQDVKSFYGKSVGPKAAALVMTGDVTLDEAVGLAKKYFGDWKGNALPPPVPPTPAATPRQQVVFVPKPGLDQTMIVVGRPGIAVGHSDEYALDLATTVFGGFFGSRLNMNLREDKGYSYGAGASADARLGVGPLTASSAVRKDVTGLALNEFFGEMKGIQERPITEKELAAAREGLIRAIPGEFESVEGLGSSAASLFFLRRPMDEYARTVTGLEKATPAEVQRVAEAYLGPAAMQVVLVGDPAVIQEQVGPMNLGKLVAKEPVAPPAKK
;
A
#
# COMPACT_ATOMS: atom_id res chain seq x y z
N MET A 1 -2.55 53.22 18.75
CA MET A 1 -2.31 54.64 18.39
C MET A 1 -1.75 54.63 16.97
N ARG A 2 -2.24 55.28 15.90
CA ARG A 2 -3.14 56.41 15.56
C ARG A 2 -3.66 56.08 14.12
N ARG A 3 -4.93 56.24 13.70
CA ARG A 3 -5.67 57.49 13.37
C ARG A 3 -4.84 58.41 12.42
N LEU A 4 -5.29 59.06 11.35
CA LEU A 4 -6.60 59.59 10.94
C LEU A 4 -6.46 60.20 9.49
N PHE A 5 -7.54 60.12 8.68
CA PHE A 5 -8.20 61.09 7.77
C PHE A 5 -7.55 62.30 7.03
N ILE A 6 -8.30 62.71 5.96
CA ILE A 6 -8.61 64.05 5.35
C ILE A 6 -8.26 64.07 3.83
N ALA A 7 -9.13 64.25 2.82
CA ALA A 7 -10.34 65.05 2.49
C ALA A 7 -10.08 66.47 1.89
N LEU A 8 -10.68 66.78 0.72
CA LEU A 8 -11.22 68.10 0.24
C LEU A 8 -11.72 67.89 -1.23
N SER A 9 -12.98 68.06 -1.65
CA SER A 9 -13.91 69.23 -1.69
C SER A 9 -13.41 70.35 -2.62
N VAL A 10 -14.15 71.07 -3.47
CA VAL A 10 -15.57 71.27 -3.89
C VAL A 10 -15.48 72.41 -4.96
N LEU A 11 -16.43 72.56 -5.91
CA LEU A 11 -17.24 73.78 -6.14
C LEU A 11 -17.91 73.78 -7.54
N ALA A 12 -19.20 74.10 -7.53
CA ALA A 12 -20.06 74.32 -8.68
C ALA A 12 -20.24 75.83 -8.95
N LEU A 13 -20.55 76.23 -10.19
CA LEU A 13 -21.23 77.49 -10.48
C LEU A 13 -22.10 77.37 -11.75
N ALA A 14 -23.16 78.17 -11.77
CA ALA A 14 -24.43 77.92 -12.44
C ALA A 14 -24.68 78.73 -13.72
N ALA A 15 -25.63 78.21 -14.49
CA ALA A 15 -26.73 78.86 -15.25
C ALA A 15 -26.45 79.84 -16.41
N GLY A 16 -27.11 79.55 -17.54
CA GLY A 16 -27.40 80.49 -18.64
C GLY A 16 -28.15 79.84 -19.81
N CYS A 17 -29.48 79.89 -19.81
CA CYS A 17 -30.38 79.38 -20.85
C CYS A 17 -30.21 80.08 -22.21
N LYS A 18 -30.21 79.31 -23.32
CA LYS A 18 -30.79 79.72 -24.62
C LYS A 18 -31.39 78.50 -25.36
N THR A 19 -32.71 78.56 -25.50
CA THR A 19 -33.61 78.04 -26.58
C THR A 19 -33.44 76.62 -27.14
N ALA A 20 -34.54 75.87 -27.04
CA ALA A 20 -34.74 74.48 -27.44
C ALA A 20 -34.72 74.24 -28.97
N PRO A 21 -34.06 73.17 -29.45
CA PRO A 21 -34.31 72.57 -30.76
C PRO A 21 -35.53 71.61 -30.71
N GLU A 22 -36.26 71.53 -31.82
CA GLU A 22 -37.44 70.67 -32.02
C GLU A 22 -37.16 69.17 -31.79
N PRO A 23 -38.18 68.39 -31.36
CA PRO A 23 -38.03 66.96 -31.10
C PRO A 23 -37.87 66.19 -32.41
N VAL A 24 -36.76 65.47 -32.55
CA VAL A 24 -36.57 64.44 -33.58
C VAL A 24 -37.57 63.30 -33.27
N PRO A 25 -38.30 62.76 -34.26
CA PRO A 25 -39.23 61.64 -34.03
C PRO A 25 -38.48 60.44 -33.45
N GLU A 26 -38.97 59.94 -32.31
CA GLU A 26 -38.44 58.75 -31.64
C GLU A 26 -38.62 57.54 -32.57
N ALA A 27 -37.51 56.88 -32.93
CA ALA A 27 -37.56 55.63 -33.67
C ALA A 27 -38.33 54.58 -32.85
N PRO A 28 -39.21 53.75 -33.46
CA PRO A 28 -40.00 52.79 -32.72
C PRO A 28 -39.07 51.82 -31.97
N LYS A 29 -39.25 51.73 -30.65
CA LYS A 29 -38.55 50.74 -29.82
C LYS A 29 -38.82 49.33 -30.38
N PRO A 30 -37.79 48.50 -30.57
CA PRO A 30 -37.99 47.09 -30.88
C PRO A 30 -38.90 46.47 -29.80
N PRO A 31 -39.80 45.55 -30.16
CA PRO A 31 -40.60 44.85 -29.16
C PRO A 31 -39.67 44.20 -28.12
N GLU A 32 -39.83 44.54 -26.85
CA GLU A 32 -39.12 43.90 -25.75
C GLU A 32 -39.51 42.42 -25.74
N THR A 33 -38.58 41.57 -26.15
CA THR A 33 -38.70 40.13 -25.91
C THR A 33 -38.81 39.94 -24.39
N PRO A 34 -39.85 39.25 -23.87
CA PRO A 34 -39.95 38.98 -22.44
C PRO A 34 -38.65 38.33 -21.98
N ALA A 35 -38.05 38.85 -20.90
CA ALA A 35 -36.92 38.20 -20.28
C ALA A 35 -37.30 36.74 -19.98
N PRO A 36 -36.46 35.75 -20.32
CA PRO A 36 -36.74 34.37 -19.96
C PRO A 36 -36.99 34.30 -18.46
N PRO A 37 -37.94 33.47 -17.99
CA PRO A 37 -38.21 33.34 -16.57
C PRO A 37 -36.91 33.02 -15.83
N PRO A 38 -36.70 33.54 -14.60
CA PRO A 38 -35.47 33.33 -13.88
C PRO A 38 -35.25 31.82 -13.70
N GLU A 39 -34.21 31.29 -14.36
CA GLU A 39 -33.78 29.91 -14.14
C GLU A 39 -33.45 29.77 -12.66
N ASP A 40 -34.04 28.78 -11.99
CA ASP A 40 -33.69 28.46 -10.61
C ASP A 40 -32.17 28.19 -10.57
N PRO A 41 -31.38 29.01 -9.86
CA PRO A 41 -29.93 28.86 -9.83
C PRO A 41 -29.48 27.53 -9.20
N ASN A 42 -30.39 26.76 -8.61
CA ASN A 42 -30.14 25.41 -8.08
C ASN A 42 -30.69 24.29 -8.97
N ALA A 43 -31.29 24.56 -10.13
CA ALA A 43 -31.82 23.54 -11.03
C ALA A 43 -30.76 22.50 -11.44
N PHE A 44 -29.50 22.91 -11.55
CA PHE A 44 -28.37 22.02 -11.85
C PHE A 44 -28.13 20.95 -10.77
N ARG A 45 -28.67 21.11 -9.56
CA ARG A 45 -28.56 20.12 -8.46
C ARG A 45 -29.60 19.00 -8.56
N GLN A 46 -30.62 19.15 -9.41
CA GLN A 46 -31.68 18.15 -9.56
C GLN A 46 -31.23 16.94 -10.40
N GLN A 47 -30.20 17.12 -11.23
CA GLN A 47 -29.62 16.04 -12.01
C GLN A 47 -28.11 16.02 -11.78
N PRO A 48 -27.53 14.87 -11.36
CA PRO A 48 -26.08 14.76 -11.30
C PRO A 48 -25.52 15.03 -12.71
N PRO A 49 -24.42 15.80 -12.83
CA PRO A 49 -23.80 16.02 -14.12
C PRO A 49 -23.44 14.67 -14.73
N LYS A 50 -23.68 14.53 -16.04
CA LYS A 50 -23.26 13.32 -16.75
C LYS A 50 -21.75 13.19 -16.63
N PRO A 51 -21.22 12.02 -16.25
CA PRO A 51 -19.78 11.78 -16.31
C PRO A 51 -19.28 12.04 -17.73
N GLY A 52 -18.09 12.64 -17.85
CA GLY A 52 -17.39 12.68 -19.13
C GLY A 52 -17.00 11.28 -19.61
N GLU A 53 -16.56 11.17 -20.86
CA GLU A 53 -15.98 9.92 -21.34
C GLU A 53 -14.73 9.57 -20.51
N PRO A 54 -14.61 8.33 -20.00
CA PRO A 54 -13.41 7.91 -19.31
C PRO A 54 -12.19 8.04 -20.24
N PRO A 55 -11.06 8.58 -19.76
CA PRO A 55 -9.85 8.62 -20.56
C PRO A 55 -9.40 7.19 -20.90
N GLU A 56 -8.73 7.03 -22.04
CA GLU A 56 -8.15 5.76 -22.44
C GLU A 56 -7.10 5.30 -21.41
N LEU A 57 -7.15 4.02 -21.03
CA LEU A 57 -6.19 3.42 -20.11
C LEU A 57 -4.84 3.24 -20.79
N VAL A 58 -3.88 4.12 -20.47
CA VAL A 58 -2.50 3.99 -20.94
C VAL A 58 -1.64 3.39 -19.84
N LEU A 59 -1.22 2.13 -20.03
CA LEU A 59 -0.34 1.45 -19.11
C LEU A 59 1.12 1.83 -19.38
N PRO A 60 1.95 1.96 -18.33
CA PRO A 60 3.37 2.21 -18.50
C PRO A 60 4.05 1.00 -19.13
N ARG A 61 5.07 1.28 -19.95
CA ARG A 61 5.98 0.26 -20.45
C ARG A 61 7.16 0.13 -19.50
N PHE A 62 7.45 -1.12 -19.09
CA PHE A 62 8.65 -1.47 -18.37
C PHE A 62 9.63 -2.16 -19.32
N GLU A 63 10.83 -1.61 -19.41
CA GLU A 63 11.92 -2.15 -20.22
C GLU A 63 13.01 -2.70 -19.29
N GLN A 64 13.69 -3.75 -19.74
CA GLN A 64 14.75 -4.38 -18.97
C GLN A 64 16.02 -4.58 -19.78
N ALA A 65 17.15 -4.47 -19.08
CA ALA A 65 18.46 -4.89 -19.56
C ALA A 65 19.19 -5.65 -18.44
N LYS A 66 20.29 -6.32 -18.80
CA LYS A 66 21.14 -7.04 -17.85
C LYS A 66 22.60 -6.68 -18.07
N LEU A 67 23.33 -6.40 -16.99
CA LEU A 67 24.76 -6.18 -17.02
C LEU A 67 25.52 -7.52 -16.95
N ASP A 68 26.80 -7.50 -17.32
CA ASP A 68 27.67 -8.68 -17.33
C ASP A 68 27.85 -9.32 -15.94
N ASN A 69 27.80 -8.51 -14.88
CA ASN A 69 27.87 -9.00 -13.49
C ASN A 69 26.53 -9.60 -12.99
N GLY A 70 25.49 -9.56 -13.83
CA GLY A 70 24.18 -10.12 -13.57
C GLY A 70 23.15 -9.15 -13.00
N LEU A 71 23.52 -7.88 -12.76
CA LEU A 71 22.57 -6.85 -12.32
C LEU A 71 21.49 -6.60 -13.38
N THR A 72 20.23 -6.68 -12.97
CA THR A 72 19.09 -6.26 -13.81
C THR A 72 18.96 -4.74 -13.77
N VAL A 73 18.66 -4.12 -14.91
CA VAL A 73 18.32 -2.69 -15.02
C VAL A 73 16.88 -2.61 -15.51
N LEU A 74 16.00 -1.99 -14.73
CA LEU A 74 14.58 -1.81 -15.05
C LEU A 74 14.27 -0.33 -15.25
N VAL A 75 13.60 -0.01 -16.35
CA VAL A 75 13.28 1.36 -16.72
C VAL A 75 11.82 1.51 -17.11
N SER A 76 11.19 2.59 -16.64
CA SER A 76 9.93 3.09 -17.20
C SER A 76 10.06 4.57 -17.49
N THR A 77 10.06 4.92 -18.78
CA THR A 77 10.34 6.28 -19.25
C THR A 77 9.09 7.14 -19.19
N ARG A 78 9.19 8.31 -18.55
CA ARG A 78 8.16 9.35 -18.49
C ARG A 78 8.80 10.74 -18.48
N LYS A 79 8.65 11.50 -19.57
CA LYS A 79 9.45 12.71 -19.86
C LYS A 79 8.73 14.04 -19.57
N GLU A 80 7.52 13.99 -19.04
CA GLU A 80 6.66 15.15 -18.81
C GLU A 80 7.23 16.11 -17.76
N LEU A 81 7.98 15.58 -16.80
CA LEU A 81 8.69 16.34 -15.78
C LEU A 81 10.15 15.90 -15.73
N PRO A 82 11.10 16.81 -15.46
CA PRO A 82 12.53 16.49 -15.34
C PRO A 82 12.85 15.83 -13.98
N LEU A 83 12.09 14.78 -13.64
CA LEU A 83 12.18 14.00 -12.42
C LEU A 83 12.61 12.58 -12.76
N VAL A 84 13.45 12.01 -11.90
CA VAL A 84 13.85 10.61 -11.96
C VAL A 84 13.67 10.03 -10.57
N TYR A 85 13.03 8.87 -10.47
CA TYR A 85 13.10 8.03 -9.28
C TYR A 85 14.10 6.92 -9.54
N THR A 86 15.11 6.81 -8.69
CA THR A 86 16.19 5.84 -8.86
C THR A 86 16.48 5.11 -7.56
N GLY A 87 16.73 3.81 -7.65
CA GLY A 87 17.00 2.99 -6.49
C GLY A 87 17.29 1.54 -6.84
N VAL A 88 17.59 0.75 -5.82
CA VAL A 88 17.91 -0.68 -5.95
C VAL A 88 16.80 -1.49 -5.30
N ALA A 89 16.16 -2.34 -6.10
CA ALA A 89 15.27 -3.39 -5.62
C ALA A 89 16.10 -4.65 -5.29
N PHE A 90 15.74 -5.34 -4.21
CA PHE A 90 16.37 -6.58 -3.77
C PHE A 90 15.35 -7.72 -3.81
N ALA A 91 15.80 -8.91 -4.20
CA ALA A 91 14.98 -10.11 -4.25
C ALA A 91 14.81 -10.79 -2.87
N SER A 92 15.30 -10.16 -1.79
CA SER A 92 15.15 -10.65 -0.42
C SER A 92 14.42 -9.62 0.44
N GLY A 93 13.55 -10.11 1.32
CA GLY A 93 12.76 -9.31 2.26
C GLY A 93 12.61 -10.03 3.60
N GLY A 94 11.53 -9.72 4.32
CA GLY A 94 11.24 -10.31 5.63
C GLY A 94 11.09 -11.84 5.63
N SER A 95 10.72 -12.47 4.50
CA SER A 95 10.59 -13.93 4.37
C SER A 95 11.94 -14.66 4.36
N GLN A 96 13.06 -13.92 4.35
CA GLN A 96 14.41 -14.47 4.49
C GLN A 96 14.96 -14.31 5.90
N ASP A 97 14.18 -13.76 6.84
CA ASP A 97 14.57 -13.72 8.24
C ASP A 97 14.78 -15.16 8.77
N PRO A 98 15.91 -15.45 9.43
CA PRO A 98 16.08 -16.72 10.10
C PRO A 98 15.05 -16.91 11.21
N LYS A 99 14.73 -18.17 11.51
CA LYS A 99 13.87 -18.53 12.64
C LYS A 99 14.33 -17.86 13.93
N GLY A 100 13.39 -17.21 14.62
CA GLY A 100 13.66 -16.47 15.86
C GLY A 100 14.35 -15.11 15.67
N LYS A 101 14.61 -14.68 14.43
CA LYS A 101 15.27 -13.40 14.08
C LYS A 101 14.38 -12.50 13.24
N TRP A 102 13.05 -12.58 13.45
CA TRP A 102 12.06 -11.73 12.77
C TRP A 102 12.38 -10.24 12.97
N GLY A 103 12.36 -9.48 11.87
CA GLY A 103 12.77 -8.07 11.79
C GLY A 103 14.21 -7.86 11.31
N LEU A 104 14.96 -8.92 11.00
CA LEU A 104 16.37 -8.80 10.60
C LEU A 104 16.52 -8.11 9.24
N ALA A 105 15.70 -8.45 8.24
CA ALA A 105 15.70 -7.80 6.94
C ALA A 105 15.40 -6.30 7.06
N ASP A 106 14.35 -5.94 7.83
CA ASP A 106 13.95 -4.54 8.05
C ASP A 106 15.08 -3.72 8.69
N VAL A 107 15.70 -4.22 9.76
CA VAL A 107 16.85 -3.57 10.39
C VAL A 107 18.03 -3.50 9.42
N THR A 108 18.32 -4.56 8.66
CA THR A 108 19.46 -4.62 7.75
C THR A 108 19.36 -3.61 6.61
N TYR A 109 18.20 -3.51 5.95
CA TYR A 109 18.02 -2.55 4.86
C TYR A 109 17.99 -1.10 5.37
N LYS A 110 17.39 -0.83 6.53
CA LYS A 110 17.44 0.51 7.16
C LYS A 110 18.87 0.89 7.55
N MET A 111 19.68 -0.09 8.00
CA MET A 111 21.10 0.12 8.33
C MET A 111 21.96 0.58 7.14
N LEU A 112 21.52 0.36 5.90
CA LEU A 112 22.26 0.84 4.72
C LEU A 112 22.32 2.37 4.66
N LEU A 113 21.30 3.06 5.17
CA LEU A 113 21.25 4.52 5.25
C LEU A 113 21.93 5.09 6.50
N GLU A 114 22.47 4.25 7.38
CA GLU A 114 23.13 4.72 8.60
C GLU A 114 24.59 5.16 8.34
N GLY A 115 25.13 4.94 7.14
CA GLY A 115 26.46 5.38 6.75
C GLY A 115 27.08 4.47 5.70
N ALA A 116 27.84 5.06 4.77
CA ALA A 116 28.41 4.33 3.64
C ALA A 116 29.68 4.98 3.11
N ALA A 117 30.58 4.14 2.57
CA ALA A 117 31.86 4.56 1.99
C ALA A 117 32.66 5.53 2.90
N GLY A 118 32.65 5.26 4.22
CA GLY A 118 33.36 6.06 5.22
C GLY A 118 32.66 7.35 5.66
N LYS A 119 31.52 7.71 5.05
CA LYS A 119 30.64 8.77 5.58
C LYS A 119 29.82 8.20 6.73
N ASP A 120 29.78 8.89 7.86
CA ASP A 120 28.83 8.58 8.92
C ASP A 120 27.40 8.99 8.52
N THR A 121 26.43 8.70 9.39
CA THR A 121 25.01 8.99 9.14
C THR A 121 24.79 10.46 8.78
N THR A 122 25.36 11.39 9.54
CA THR A 122 25.13 12.82 9.35
C THR A 122 25.74 13.32 8.04
N ALA A 123 26.96 12.89 7.70
CA ALA A 123 27.59 13.25 6.44
C ALA A 123 26.87 12.63 5.23
N LEU A 124 26.34 11.41 5.37
CA LEU A 124 25.55 10.77 4.32
C LEU A 124 24.20 11.48 4.12
N ASP A 125 23.50 11.81 5.20
CA ASP A 125 22.25 12.56 5.17
C ASP A 125 22.45 13.94 4.54
N GLN A 126 23.52 14.65 4.91
CA GLN A 126 23.86 15.95 4.31
C GLN A 126 24.11 15.80 2.80
N ALA A 127 24.83 14.75 2.37
CA ALA A 127 25.08 14.53 0.94
C ALA A 127 23.80 14.30 0.13
N PHE A 128 22.78 13.66 0.70
CA PHE A 128 21.46 13.57 0.06
C PHE A 128 20.70 14.90 0.11
N GLN A 129 20.78 15.64 1.22
CA GLN A 129 20.14 16.96 1.35
C GLN A 129 20.72 18.00 0.39
N ASP A 130 22.02 17.95 0.09
CA ASP A 130 22.68 18.82 -0.89
C ASP A 130 22.13 18.61 -2.31
N LEU A 131 21.56 17.44 -2.59
CA LEU A 131 20.84 17.14 -3.83
C LEU A 131 19.35 17.51 -3.76
N GLY A 132 18.86 17.93 -2.60
CA GLY A 132 17.46 18.23 -2.32
C GLY A 132 16.58 17.00 -2.20
N VAL A 133 17.13 15.87 -1.73
CA VAL A 133 16.44 14.57 -1.74
C VAL A 133 16.49 13.90 -0.38
N SER A 134 15.53 13.02 -0.12
CA SER A 134 15.53 12.15 1.04
C SER A 134 15.34 10.71 0.55
N PRO A 135 16.33 9.82 0.76
CA PRO A 135 16.18 8.44 0.37
C PRO A 135 15.14 7.75 1.25
N ALA A 136 14.43 6.80 0.68
CA ALA A 136 13.47 5.96 1.37
C ALA A 136 13.88 4.50 1.25
N VAL A 137 13.53 3.72 2.28
CA VAL A 137 13.66 2.27 2.31
C VAL A 137 12.28 1.69 2.56
N SER A 138 11.88 0.73 1.73
CA SER A 138 10.71 -0.10 1.96
C SER A 138 11.14 -1.56 2.00
N VAL A 139 10.70 -2.30 3.01
CA VAL A 139 10.96 -3.73 3.14
C VAL A 139 9.62 -4.45 3.14
N ASN A 140 9.47 -5.39 2.22
CA ASN A 140 8.30 -6.23 2.02
C ASN A 140 8.63 -7.66 2.46
N PRO A 141 7.64 -8.58 2.49
CA PRO A 141 7.92 -9.99 2.74
C PRO A 141 8.93 -10.57 1.76
N ASP A 142 8.80 -10.33 0.45
CA ASP A 142 9.63 -11.02 -0.56
C ASP A 142 10.68 -10.13 -1.23
N GLY A 143 10.85 -8.90 -0.77
CA GLY A 143 11.81 -7.98 -1.36
C GLY A 143 12.00 -6.71 -0.54
N ALA A 144 12.91 -5.88 -0.99
CA ALA A 144 13.12 -4.55 -0.44
C ALA A 144 13.47 -3.57 -1.56
N PHE A 145 13.31 -2.29 -1.29
CA PHE A 145 13.70 -1.22 -2.20
C PHE A 145 14.35 -0.09 -1.41
N ILE A 146 15.44 0.45 -1.94
CA ILE A 146 16.08 1.67 -1.45
C ILE A 146 16.26 2.64 -2.61
N GLY A 147 15.75 3.86 -2.49
CA GLY A 147 15.85 4.82 -3.58
C GLY A 147 15.45 6.23 -3.19
N ALA A 148 15.53 7.14 -4.16
CA ALA A 148 15.20 8.54 -3.98
C ALA A 148 14.59 9.12 -5.26
N ARG A 149 13.66 10.07 -5.10
CA ARG A 149 13.22 10.94 -6.18
C ARG A 149 14.16 12.13 -6.27
N VAL A 150 14.65 12.39 -7.47
CA VAL A 150 15.63 13.43 -7.76
C VAL A 150 15.25 14.19 -9.03
N LEU A 151 15.80 15.40 -9.21
CA LEU A 151 15.74 16.08 -10.51
C LEU A 151 16.72 15.40 -11.48
N LYS A 152 16.37 15.30 -12.77
CA LYS A 152 17.19 14.65 -13.80
C LYS A 152 18.66 15.06 -13.77
N ARG A 153 18.94 16.35 -13.61
CA ARG A 153 20.31 16.89 -13.50
C ARG A 153 21.13 16.34 -12.32
N HIS A 154 20.47 15.80 -11.29
CA HIS A 154 21.08 15.21 -10.10
C HIS A 154 21.06 13.67 -10.11
N ALA A 155 20.53 13.03 -11.16
CA ALA A 155 20.43 11.57 -11.24
C ALA A 155 21.79 10.86 -11.14
N ASP A 156 22.82 11.39 -11.80
CA ASP A 156 24.19 10.83 -11.74
C ASP A 156 24.74 10.87 -10.30
N ALA A 157 24.63 12.02 -9.64
CA ALA A 157 25.11 12.21 -8.26
C ALA A 157 24.33 11.38 -7.23
N ALA A 158 23.00 11.32 -7.37
CA ALA A 158 22.15 10.53 -6.49
C ALA A 158 22.44 9.03 -6.62
N LEU A 159 22.64 8.56 -7.85
CA LEU A 159 22.97 7.16 -8.09
C LEU A 159 24.38 6.81 -7.58
N ALA A 160 25.33 7.75 -7.62
CA ALA A 160 26.62 7.58 -6.98
C ALA A 160 26.49 7.33 -5.48
N LEU A 161 25.68 8.12 -4.77
CA LEU A 161 25.42 7.94 -3.34
C LEU A 161 24.70 6.63 -3.05
N LEU A 162 23.66 6.29 -3.81
CA LEU A 162 22.93 5.02 -3.66
C LEU A 162 23.84 3.81 -3.93
N SER A 163 24.76 3.92 -4.88
CA SER A 163 25.77 2.90 -5.15
C SER A 163 26.69 2.68 -3.95
N ASP A 164 27.19 3.75 -3.32
CA ASP A 164 27.98 3.62 -2.10
C ASP A 164 27.17 3.01 -0.95
N VAL A 165 25.91 3.45 -0.76
CA VAL A 165 24.97 2.93 0.25
C VAL A 165 24.75 1.42 0.11
N VAL A 166 24.51 0.95 -1.12
CA VAL A 166 24.19 -0.45 -1.38
C VAL A 166 25.42 -1.35 -1.40
N ARG A 167 26.56 -0.85 -1.90
CA ARG A 167 27.76 -1.68 -2.12
C ARG A 167 28.76 -1.62 -0.97
N LYS A 168 28.79 -0.51 -0.23
CA LYS A 168 29.81 -0.21 0.79
C LYS A 168 29.18 0.37 2.08
N PRO A 169 28.13 -0.24 2.65
CA PRO A 169 27.58 0.23 3.91
C PRO A 169 28.61 0.05 5.04
N ASN A 170 28.67 0.99 5.98
CA ASN A 170 29.62 0.93 7.08
C ASN A 170 29.29 -0.21 8.06
N LEU A 171 27.99 -0.45 8.30
CA LEU A 171 27.48 -1.45 9.26
C LEU A 171 28.23 -1.38 10.60
N ALA A 172 28.25 -0.18 11.21
CA ALA A 172 28.96 0.08 12.46
C ALA A 172 28.10 -0.28 13.68
N GLN A 173 28.77 -0.65 14.78
CA GLN A 173 28.10 -1.09 16.02
C GLN A 173 27.24 0.02 16.63
N LYS A 174 27.76 1.25 16.71
CA LYS A 174 27.04 2.41 17.26
C LYS A 174 25.71 2.65 16.53
N ASP A 175 25.73 2.55 15.21
CA ASP A 175 24.55 2.80 14.38
C ASP A 175 23.55 1.65 14.48
N PHE A 176 24.05 0.41 14.57
CA PHE A 176 23.22 -0.76 14.86
C PHE A 176 22.49 -0.64 16.20
N ASP A 177 23.19 -0.26 17.26
CA ASP A 177 22.59 -0.09 18.60
C ASP A 177 21.50 0.98 18.57
N ARG A 178 21.75 2.09 17.87
CA ARG A 178 20.78 3.18 17.64
C ARG A 178 19.56 2.68 16.86
N ARG A 179 19.78 2.00 15.73
CA ARG A 179 18.69 1.49 14.87
C ARG A 179 17.85 0.46 15.58
N LYS A 180 18.47 -0.51 16.27
CA LYS A 180 17.78 -1.51 17.08
C LYS A 180 16.91 -0.85 18.15
N LYS A 181 17.44 0.15 18.86
CA LYS A 181 16.66 0.91 19.86
C LYS A 181 15.46 1.63 19.25
N LEU A 182 15.63 2.25 18.08
CA LEU A 182 14.55 2.94 17.37
C LEU A 182 13.48 1.95 16.89
N GLN A 183 13.88 0.82 16.31
CA GLN A 183 12.97 -0.26 15.92
C GLN A 183 12.19 -0.80 17.12
N LEU A 184 12.84 -1.05 18.25
CA LEU A 184 12.18 -1.51 19.47
C LEU A 184 11.16 -0.47 19.97
N ALA A 185 11.49 0.82 19.95
CA ALA A 185 10.56 1.87 20.33
C ALA A 185 9.34 1.95 19.38
N GLU A 186 9.57 1.82 18.07
CA GLU A 186 8.51 1.76 17.06
C GLU A 186 7.58 0.56 17.29
N LEU A 187 8.14 -0.62 17.55
CA LEU A 187 7.38 -1.83 17.86
C LEU A 187 6.62 -1.73 19.18
N VAL A 188 7.23 -1.22 20.25
CA VAL A 188 6.54 -0.99 21.53
C VAL A 188 5.35 -0.06 21.36
N ARG A 189 5.50 1.01 20.57
CA ARG A 189 4.38 1.88 20.21
C ARG A 189 3.32 1.13 19.40
N ALA A 190 3.73 0.32 18.42
CA ALA A 190 2.83 -0.46 17.58
C ALA A 190 2.01 -1.48 18.38
N MET A 191 2.56 -2.08 19.46
CA MET A 191 1.83 -2.96 20.39
C MET A 191 0.65 -2.25 21.08
N GLY A 192 0.64 -0.92 21.10
CA GLY A 192 -0.50 -0.12 21.54
C GLY A 192 -1.69 -0.15 20.58
N SER A 193 -1.45 -0.43 19.29
CA SER A 193 -2.47 -0.43 18.23
C SER A 193 -3.22 -1.77 18.14
N PRO A 194 -4.56 -1.77 18.28
CA PRO A 194 -5.37 -2.97 18.06
C PRO A 194 -5.15 -3.61 16.68
N GLY A 195 -4.94 -2.81 15.64
CA GLY A 195 -4.69 -3.31 14.28
C GLY A 195 -3.36 -4.07 14.13
N PHE A 196 -2.30 -3.58 14.78
CA PHE A 196 -1.00 -4.28 14.78
C PHE A 196 -1.09 -5.62 15.53
N LEU A 197 -1.75 -5.62 16.70
CA LEU A 197 -2.01 -6.84 17.46
C LEU A 197 -2.83 -7.86 16.66
N ALA A 198 -3.85 -7.39 15.93
CA ALA A 198 -4.68 -8.22 15.08
C ALA A 198 -3.87 -8.82 13.93
N GLN A 199 -3.06 -8.02 13.24
CA GLN A 199 -2.19 -8.49 12.16
C GLN A 199 -1.19 -9.54 12.66
N GLN A 200 -0.52 -9.30 13.80
CA GLN A 200 0.41 -10.26 14.39
C GLN A 200 -0.28 -11.59 14.72
N ALA A 201 -1.41 -11.54 15.42
CA ALA A 201 -2.14 -12.73 15.81
C ALA A 201 -2.69 -13.48 14.58
N TYR A 202 -3.14 -12.74 13.57
CA TYR A 202 -3.63 -13.28 12.29
C TYR A 202 -2.54 -14.03 11.52
N LEU A 203 -1.37 -13.42 11.30
CA LEU A 203 -0.30 -14.06 10.54
C LEU A 203 0.16 -15.35 11.21
N ASP A 204 0.29 -15.37 12.54
CA ASP A 204 0.64 -16.59 13.26
C ASP A 204 -0.50 -17.63 13.22
N ALA A 205 -1.77 -17.22 13.38
CA ALA A 205 -2.90 -18.17 13.29
C ALA A 205 -3.03 -18.83 11.91
N VAL A 206 -2.68 -18.10 10.83
CA VAL A 206 -2.84 -18.56 9.45
C VAL A 206 -1.63 -19.31 8.92
N PHE A 207 -0.41 -18.83 9.20
CA PHE A 207 0.82 -19.42 8.66
C PHE A 207 1.59 -20.24 9.70
N GLY A 208 1.39 -19.97 10.98
CA GLY A 208 2.18 -20.51 12.08
C GLY A 208 3.47 -19.73 12.34
N ALA A 209 3.89 -19.72 13.61
CA ALA A 209 5.05 -18.96 14.11
C ALA A 209 6.39 -19.26 13.41
N GLU A 210 6.52 -20.42 12.77
CA GLU A 210 7.74 -20.88 12.09
C GLU A 210 7.78 -20.57 10.60
N HIS A 211 6.65 -20.13 10.03
CA HIS A 211 6.53 -19.88 8.60
C HIS A 211 7.10 -18.48 8.25
N PRO A 212 7.78 -18.31 7.11
CA PRO A 212 8.34 -17.01 6.68
C PRO A 212 7.34 -15.85 6.52
N TYR A 213 6.04 -16.15 6.49
CA TYR A 213 4.96 -15.16 6.43
C TYR A 213 4.16 -15.08 7.74
N GLY A 214 4.54 -15.82 8.77
CA GLY A 214 3.85 -15.88 10.06
C GLY A 214 4.13 -14.72 11.01
N HIS A 215 4.84 -13.69 10.55
CA HIS A 215 5.22 -12.54 11.36
C HIS A 215 5.22 -11.24 10.53
N PRO A 216 5.06 -10.07 11.18
CA PRO A 216 5.30 -8.78 10.53
C PRO A 216 6.75 -8.65 10.05
N VAL A 217 6.96 -7.96 8.92
CA VAL A 217 8.30 -7.68 8.37
C VAL A 217 9.16 -6.87 9.34
N SER A 218 8.53 -5.99 10.12
CA SER A 218 9.19 -5.21 11.18
C SER A 218 9.70 -6.05 12.36
N GLY A 219 9.33 -7.32 12.42
CA GLY A 219 9.65 -8.24 13.51
C GLY A 219 8.77 -8.08 14.75
N LEU A 220 9.21 -8.71 15.83
CA LEU A 220 8.56 -8.65 17.14
C LEU A 220 9.56 -8.09 18.17
N PRO A 221 9.10 -7.41 19.24
CA PRO A 221 10.00 -6.90 20.27
C PRO A 221 10.99 -7.95 20.79
N ALA A 222 10.51 -9.16 21.07
CA ALA A 222 11.33 -10.26 21.57
C ALA A 222 12.41 -10.73 20.58
N THR A 223 12.12 -10.77 19.27
CA THR A 223 13.10 -11.21 18.27
C THR A 223 14.08 -10.10 17.93
N VAL A 224 13.59 -8.86 17.79
CA VAL A 224 14.41 -7.68 17.50
C VAL A 224 15.42 -7.42 18.62
N ASP A 225 15.03 -7.63 19.89
CA ASP A 225 15.93 -7.46 21.03
C ASP A 225 17.09 -8.48 21.03
N THR A 226 16.96 -9.62 20.36
CA THR A 226 18.04 -10.60 20.24
C THR A 226 18.94 -10.39 19.02
N LEU A 227 18.63 -9.44 18.14
CA LEU A 227 19.44 -9.19 16.96
C LEU A 227 20.82 -8.67 17.36
N THR A 228 21.82 -9.07 16.58
CA THR A 228 23.21 -8.63 16.70
C THR A 228 23.68 -7.99 15.38
N LEU A 229 24.73 -7.18 15.44
CA LEU A 229 25.35 -6.65 14.22
C LEU A 229 25.89 -7.78 13.31
N GLN A 230 26.30 -8.91 13.88
CA GLN A 230 26.75 -10.06 13.11
C GLN A 230 25.60 -10.66 12.29
N ASP A 231 24.39 -10.73 12.85
CA ASP A 231 23.19 -11.17 12.12
C ASP A 231 22.96 -10.25 10.90
N VAL A 232 23.05 -8.94 11.08
CA VAL A 232 22.89 -7.92 10.01
C VAL A 232 23.95 -8.11 8.91
N LYS A 233 25.22 -8.24 9.29
CA LYS A 233 26.32 -8.46 8.34
C LYS A 233 26.16 -9.77 7.57
N SER A 234 25.73 -10.83 8.25
CA SER A 234 25.47 -12.13 7.63
C SER A 234 24.27 -12.11 6.69
N PHE A 235 23.19 -11.41 7.04
CA PHE A 235 22.04 -11.22 6.14
C PHE A 235 22.47 -10.42 4.90
N TYR A 236 23.11 -9.27 5.09
CA TYR A 236 23.61 -8.42 3.99
C TYR A 236 24.49 -9.23 3.02
N GLY A 237 25.48 -9.98 3.54
CA GLY A 237 26.39 -10.76 2.69
C GLY A 237 25.72 -11.91 1.91
N LYS A 238 24.58 -12.42 2.39
CA LYS A 238 23.81 -13.49 1.72
C LYS A 238 22.77 -12.96 0.74
N SER A 239 22.20 -11.79 1.03
CA SER A 239 21.00 -11.27 0.35
C SER A 239 21.29 -10.11 -0.60
N VAL A 240 22.44 -9.44 -0.48
CA VAL A 240 22.77 -8.25 -1.28
C VAL A 240 23.90 -8.56 -2.26
N GLY A 241 23.60 -8.46 -3.55
CA GLY A 241 24.55 -8.68 -4.64
C GLY A 241 23.91 -8.47 -6.02
N PRO A 242 24.71 -8.32 -7.09
CA PRO A 242 24.20 -7.92 -8.40
C PRO A 242 23.16 -8.90 -8.98
N LYS A 243 23.34 -10.21 -8.77
CA LYS A 243 22.40 -11.24 -9.28
C LYS A 243 21.08 -11.31 -8.50
N ALA A 244 21.01 -10.72 -7.32
CA ALA A 244 19.84 -10.68 -6.44
C ALA A 244 19.23 -9.27 -6.35
N ALA A 245 19.64 -8.36 -7.23
CA ALA A 245 19.21 -6.97 -7.23
C ALA A 245 18.82 -6.48 -8.63
N ALA A 246 18.02 -5.42 -8.67
CA ALA A 246 17.75 -4.65 -9.86
C ALA A 246 17.94 -3.16 -9.59
N LEU A 247 18.66 -2.47 -10.47
CA LEU A 247 18.61 -1.02 -10.54
C LEU A 247 17.29 -0.63 -11.21
N VAL A 248 16.46 0.13 -10.50
CA VAL A 248 15.20 0.68 -11.02
C VAL A 248 15.41 2.16 -11.28
N MET A 249 15.04 2.63 -12.48
CA MET A 249 15.04 4.04 -12.85
C MET A 249 13.76 4.39 -13.61
N THR A 250 12.94 5.29 -13.07
CA THR A 250 11.68 5.72 -13.68
C THR A 250 11.59 7.24 -13.80
N GLY A 251 10.86 7.75 -14.79
CA GLY A 251 10.79 9.19 -15.09
C GLY A 251 11.60 9.57 -16.32
N ASP A 252 12.22 10.76 -16.33
CA ASP A 252 12.92 11.31 -17.48
C ASP A 252 14.28 10.63 -17.68
N VAL A 253 14.26 9.36 -18.07
CA VAL A 253 15.44 8.52 -18.25
C VAL A 253 15.14 7.44 -19.28
N THR A 254 16.04 7.26 -20.25
CA THR A 254 15.95 6.16 -21.23
C THR A 254 16.67 4.91 -20.75
N LEU A 255 16.38 3.76 -21.37
CA LEU A 255 17.08 2.52 -21.08
C LEU A 255 18.60 2.64 -21.28
N ASP A 256 19.04 3.28 -22.37
CA ASP A 256 20.47 3.46 -22.66
C ASP A 256 21.18 4.31 -21.61
N GLU A 257 20.55 5.42 -21.18
CA GLU A 257 21.06 6.26 -20.10
C GLU A 257 21.18 5.47 -18.78
N ALA A 258 20.12 4.73 -18.43
CA ALA A 258 20.10 3.90 -17.22
C ALA A 258 21.17 2.80 -17.26
N VAL A 259 21.36 2.13 -18.40
CA VAL A 259 22.41 1.12 -18.58
C VAL A 259 23.80 1.74 -18.47
N GLY A 260 24.03 2.93 -19.05
CA GLY A 260 25.29 3.66 -18.92
C GLY A 260 25.60 3.98 -17.45
N LEU A 261 24.62 4.50 -16.73
CA LEU A 261 24.69 4.80 -15.31
C LEU A 261 24.90 3.53 -14.46
N ALA A 262 24.19 2.45 -14.77
CA ALA A 262 24.35 1.16 -14.10
C ALA A 262 25.77 0.61 -14.28
N LYS A 263 26.33 0.67 -15.50
CA LYS A 263 27.70 0.26 -15.76
C LYS A 263 28.71 1.11 -14.98
N LYS A 264 28.52 2.43 -14.98
CA LYS A 264 29.38 3.39 -14.26
C LYS A 264 29.44 3.10 -12.76
N TYR A 265 28.29 2.86 -12.13
CA TYR A 265 28.19 2.79 -10.67
C TYR A 265 28.04 1.39 -10.10
N PHE A 266 27.71 0.38 -10.89
CA PHE A 266 27.54 -0.99 -10.43
C PHE A 266 28.23 -2.02 -11.31
N GLY A 267 28.88 -1.65 -12.42
CA GLY A 267 29.50 -2.60 -13.34
C GLY A 267 30.59 -3.46 -12.69
N ASP A 268 31.31 -2.90 -11.72
CA ASP A 268 32.34 -3.59 -10.93
C ASP A 268 31.80 -4.19 -9.61
N TRP A 269 30.50 -4.13 -9.37
CA TRP A 269 29.89 -4.69 -8.17
C TRP A 269 30.03 -6.22 -8.18
N LYS A 270 30.62 -6.76 -7.11
CA LYS A 270 30.81 -8.20 -6.88
C LYS A 270 29.91 -8.68 -5.76
N GLY A 271 29.42 -9.90 -5.88
CA GLY A 271 28.62 -10.56 -4.85
C GLY A 271 28.08 -11.89 -5.36
N ASN A 272 27.88 -12.84 -4.43
CA ASN A 272 27.38 -14.18 -4.75
C ASN A 272 25.92 -14.38 -4.30
N ALA A 273 25.26 -13.32 -3.81
CA ALA A 273 23.84 -13.38 -3.47
C ALA A 273 23.02 -13.77 -4.70
N LEU A 274 22.10 -14.71 -4.51
CA LEU A 274 21.15 -15.16 -5.51
C LEU A 274 19.73 -14.89 -5.01
N PRO A 275 18.74 -14.75 -5.90
CA PRO A 275 17.35 -14.72 -5.48
C PRO A 275 17.03 -15.93 -4.58
N PRO A 276 16.38 -15.73 -3.42
CA PRO A 276 16.09 -16.79 -2.47
C PRO A 276 15.11 -17.82 -3.06
N PRO A 277 14.95 -19.02 -2.48
CA PRO A 277 13.87 -19.91 -2.87
C PRO A 277 12.49 -19.27 -2.56
N VAL A 278 11.45 -19.73 -3.25
CA VAL A 278 10.06 -19.37 -2.94
C VAL A 278 9.71 -19.90 -1.54
N PRO A 279 9.04 -19.12 -0.68
CA PRO A 279 8.58 -19.63 0.61
C PRO A 279 7.68 -20.86 0.46
N PRO A 280 7.76 -21.83 1.41
CA PRO A 280 6.98 -23.06 1.31
C PRO A 280 5.48 -22.78 1.38
N THR A 281 4.66 -23.69 0.86
CA THR A 281 3.22 -23.64 1.06
C THR A 281 2.90 -23.85 2.55
N PRO A 282 2.05 -23.02 3.18
CA PRO A 282 1.68 -23.20 4.57
C PRO A 282 0.93 -24.51 4.78
N ALA A 283 1.11 -25.10 5.96
CA ALA A 283 0.35 -26.28 6.34
C ALA A 283 -1.14 -25.97 6.37
N ALA A 284 -1.98 -26.90 5.92
CA ALA A 284 -3.42 -26.77 6.06
C ALA A 284 -3.76 -26.67 7.55
N THR A 285 -4.48 -25.62 7.95
CA THR A 285 -4.98 -25.53 9.33
C THR A 285 -6.23 -26.41 9.41
N PRO A 286 -6.19 -27.53 10.15
CA PRO A 286 -7.22 -28.57 10.03
C PRO A 286 -8.58 -28.16 10.62
N ARG A 287 -8.62 -27.07 11.41
CA ARG A 287 -9.84 -26.56 12.05
C ARG A 287 -9.79 -25.04 12.17
N GLN A 288 -10.96 -24.41 12.08
CA GLN A 288 -11.16 -23.01 12.45
C GLN A 288 -10.76 -22.80 13.91
N GLN A 289 -9.89 -21.82 14.16
CA GLN A 289 -9.54 -21.34 15.48
C GLN A 289 -10.12 -19.96 15.69
N VAL A 290 -10.55 -19.68 16.93
CA VAL A 290 -10.93 -18.34 17.37
C VAL A 290 -9.88 -17.89 18.37
N VAL A 291 -8.99 -17.01 17.93
CA VAL A 291 -7.95 -16.42 18.75
C VAL A 291 -8.46 -15.05 19.22
N PHE A 292 -8.31 -14.75 20.50
CA PHE A 292 -8.50 -13.38 20.97
C PHE A 292 -7.27 -12.84 21.66
N VAL A 293 -6.97 -11.57 21.40
CA VAL A 293 -5.90 -10.81 22.04
C VAL A 293 -6.55 -9.85 23.04
N PRO A 294 -6.34 -10.03 24.35
CA PRO A 294 -6.98 -9.22 25.36
C PRO A 294 -6.48 -7.78 25.31
N LYS A 295 -7.41 -6.83 25.19
CA LYS A 295 -7.14 -5.40 25.31
C LYS A 295 -8.33 -4.71 26.00
N PRO A 296 -8.36 -4.73 27.34
CA PRO A 296 -9.49 -4.22 28.11
C PRO A 296 -9.72 -2.73 27.87
N GLY A 297 -10.98 -2.30 27.93
CA GLY A 297 -11.36 -0.89 27.82
C GLY A 297 -11.37 -0.30 26.40
N LEU A 298 -11.21 -1.12 25.34
CA LEU A 298 -11.46 -0.64 23.98
C LEU A 298 -12.97 -0.45 23.73
N ASP A 299 -13.34 0.63 23.05
CA ASP A 299 -14.72 0.86 22.58
C ASP A 299 -15.06 0.14 21.29
N GLN A 300 -14.04 -0.41 20.62
CA GLN A 300 -14.19 -1.21 19.42
C GLN A 300 -13.47 -2.55 19.57
N THR A 301 -14.05 -3.60 18.98
CA THR A 301 -13.37 -4.87 18.75
C THR A 301 -12.84 -4.89 17.32
N MET A 302 -11.54 -5.15 17.17
CA MET A 302 -10.98 -5.47 15.85
C MET A 302 -11.30 -6.92 15.52
N ILE A 303 -11.96 -7.14 14.39
CA ILE A 303 -12.23 -8.46 13.85
C ILE A 303 -11.35 -8.64 12.62
N VAL A 304 -10.61 -9.75 12.56
CA VAL A 304 -9.91 -10.21 11.36
C VAL A 304 -10.29 -11.67 11.14
N VAL A 305 -10.77 -11.97 9.95
CA VAL A 305 -11.09 -13.33 9.51
C VAL A 305 -10.27 -13.62 8.26
N GLY A 306 -9.59 -14.76 8.19
CA GLY A 306 -8.78 -15.04 7.01
C GLY A 306 -8.10 -16.40 7.00
N ARG A 307 -7.35 -16.65 5.93
CA ARG A 307 -6.72 -17.93 5.63
C ARG A 307 -5.54 -17.74 4.67
N PRO A 308 -4.75 -18.78 4.37
CA PRO A 308 -3.86 -18.74 3.22
C PRO A 308 -4.69 -18.60 1.93
N GLY A 309 -4.28 -17.64 1.09
CA GLY A 309 -4.84 -17.37 -0.23
C GLY A 309 -4.05 -18.12 -1.30
N ILE A 310 -3.40 -17.37 -2.20
CA ILE A 310 -2.66 -17.89 -3.35
C ILE A 310 -1.30 -17.22 -3.47
N ALA A 311 -0.43 -17.80 -4.31
CA ALA A 311 0.81 -17.17 -4.75
C ALA A 311 0.58 -16.37 -6.04
N VAL A 312 1.49 -15.45 -6.31
CA VAL A 312 1.60 -14.75 -7.59
C VAL A 312 1.65 -15.71 -8.78
N GLY A 313 0.92 -15.43 -9.85
CA GLY A 313 0.89 -16.21 -11.09
C GLY A 313 0.00 -17.45 -11.04
N HIS A 314 -0.74 -17.64 -9.95
CA HIS A 314 -1.74 -18.70 -9.86
C HIS A 314 -2.90 -18.47 -10.86
N SER A 315 -3.46 -19.55 -11.43
CA SER A 315 -4.52 -19.44 -12.46
C SER A 315 -5.78 -18.72 -11.98
N ASP A 316 -6.05 -18.80 -10.68
CA ASP A 316 -7.23 -18.20 -10.05
C ASP A 316 -7.00 -16.75 -9.61
N GLU A 317 -5.82 -16.17 -9.83
CA GLU A 317 -5.44 -14.86 -9.26
C GLU A 317 -6.43 -13.74 -9.57
N TYR A 318 -6.64 -13.45 -10.85
CA TYR A 318 -7.55 -12.37 -11.25
C TYR A 318 -9.01 -12.63 -10.85
N ALA A 319 -9.44 -13.90 -10.87
CA ALA A 319 -10.76 -14.28 -10.42
C ALA A 319 -10.91 -14.10 -8.89
N LEU A 320 -9.85 -14.34 -8.13
CA LEU A 320 -9.83 -14.13 -6.68
C LEU A 320 -9.82 -12.65 -6.33
N ASP A 321 -9.09 -11.83 -7.08
CA ASP A 321 -9.13 -10.37 -6.91
C ASP A 321 -10.54 -9.82 -7.15
N LEU A 322 -11.22 -10.26 -8.21
CA LEU A 322 -12.62 -9.90 -8.48
C LEU A 322 -13.57 -10.39 -7.38
N ALA A 323 -13.48 -11.66 -6.99
CA ALA A 323 -14.33 -12.24 -5.95
C ALA A 323 -14.15 -11.51 -4.61
N THR A 324 -12.90 -11.25 -4.22
CA THR A 324 -12.57 -10.55 -2.98
C THR A 324 -12.99 -9.08 -3.05
N THR A 325 -12.93 -8.47 -4.23
CA THR A 325 -13.40 -7.09 -4.44
C THR A 325 -14.92 -6.99 -4.28
N VAL A 326 -15.69 -7.90 -4.89
CA VAL A 326 -17.15 -7.98 -4.67
C VAL A 326 -17.46 -8.19 -3.19
N PHE A 327 -16.71 -9.05 -2.52
CA PHE A 327 -16.92 -9.38 -1.11
C PHE A 327 -16.60 -8.20 -0.17
N GLY A 328 -15.45 -7.55 -0.33
CA GLY A 328 -14.99 -6.52 0.60
C GLY A 328 -13.98 -5.49 0.06
N GLY A 329 -13.62 -5.49 -1.23
CA GLY A 329 -12.48 -4.69 -1.72
C GLY A 329 -12.78 -3.23 -2.07
N PHE A 330 -14.02 -2.77 -1.97
CA PHE A 330 -14.40 -1.38 -2.25
C PHE A 330 -15.64 -0.96 -1.44
N PHE A 331 -16.01 0.31 -1.52
CA PHE A 331 -17.10 0.88 -0.73
C PHE A 331 -18.44 0.14 -0.89
N GLY A 332 -18.82 -0.19 -2.13
CA GLY A 332 -20.07 -0.86 -2.46
C GLY A 332 -20.03 -2.38 -2.33
N SER A 333 -18.97 -2.94 -1.75
CA SER A 333 -18.83 -4.38 -1.54
C SER A 333 -19.82 -4.92 -0.51
N ARG A 334 -20.15 -6.22 -0.60
CA ARG A 334 -21.18 -6.86 0.24
C ARG A 334 -20.91 -6.68 1.73
N LEU A 335 -19.69 -6.98 2.17
CA LEU A 335 -19.30 -6.91 3.58
C LEU A 335 -19.39 -5.46 4.10
N ASN A 336 -18.91 -4.49 3.33
CA ASN A 336 -18.97 -3.09 3.75
C ASN A 336 -20.41 -2.57 3.79
N MET A 337 -21.21 -2.87 2.77
CA MET A 337 -22.63 -2.47 2.72
C MET A 337 -23.44 -3.07 3.87
N ASN A 338 -23.18 -4.33 4.23
CA ASN A 338 -23.83 -4.96 5.39
C ASN A 338 -23.39 -4.26 6.70
N LEU A 339 -22.09 -4.28 7.02
CA LEU A 339 -21.63 -3.84 8.33
C LEU A 339 -21.74 -2.32 8.55
N ARG A 340 -21.51 -1.51 7.50
CA ARG A 340 -21.45 -0.05 7.60
C ARG A 340 -22.79 0.60 7.30
N GLU A 341 -23.42 0.25 6.18
CA GLU A 341 -24.60 0.97 5.69
C GLU A 341 -25.91 0.40 6.24
N ASP A 342 -26.09 -0.93 6.26
CA ASP A 342 -27.29 -1.55 6.80
C ASP A 342 -27.28 -1.59 8.34
N LYS A 343 -26.24 -2.19 8.93
CA LYS A 343 -26.17 -2.42 10.38
C LYS A 343 -25.61 -1.24 11.17
N GLY A 344 -24.80 -0.40 10.54
CA GLY A 344 -24.08 0.69 11.20
C GLY A 344 -23.12 0.20 12.29
N TYR A 345 -22.64 -1.04 12.26
CA TYR A 345 -21.75 -1.64 13.29
C TYR A 345 -20.32 -1.10 13.22
N SER A 346 -19.88 -0.65 12.05
CA SER A 346 -18.54 -0.13 11.79
C SER A 346 -18.56 1.11 10.89
N TYR A 347 -17.47 1.87 10.92
CA TYR A 347 -17.17 2.87 9.90
C TYR A 347 -16.65 2.26 8.59
N GLY A 348 -16.27 0.98 8.57
CA GLY A 348 -15.81 0.29 7.38
C GLY A 348 -15.47 -1.17 7.64
N ALA A 349 -15.78 -2.02 6.66
CA ALA A 349 -15.32 -3.39 6.60
C ALA A 349 -14.69 -3.64 5.23
N GLY A 350 -13.63 -4.43 5.18
CA GLY A 350 -12.90 -4.66 3.94
C GLY A 350 -12.35 -6.07 3.84
N ALA A 351 -12.04 -6.49 2.62
CA ALA A 351 -11.36 -7.74 2.33
C ALA A 351 -10.33 -7.57 1.22
N SER A 352 -9.26 -8.35 1.28
CA SER A 352 -8.18 -8.34 0.30
C SER A 352 -7.48 -9.69 0.22
N ALA A 353 -7.01 -10.02 -0.98
CA ALA A 353 -6.04 -11.08 -1.23
C ALA A 353 -4.68 -10.40 -1.47
N ASP A 354 -3.65 -10.83 -0.76
CA ASP A 354 -2.27 -10.39 -0.96
C ASP A 354 -1.50 -11.57 -1.54
N ALA A 355 -1.44 -11.65 -2.87
CA ALA A 355 -0.68 -12.67 -3.57
C ALA A 355 0.82 -12.37 -3.46
N ARG A 356 1.56 -13.28 -2.82
CA ARG A 356 2.99 -13.15 -2.56
C ARG A 356 3.81 -14.09 -3.43
N LEU A 357 5.14 -14.03 -3.32
CA LEU A 357 6.00 -14.96 -4.07
C LEU A 357 5.66 -16.43 -3.73
N GLY A 358 5.43 -16.72 -2.44
CA GLY A 358 4.75 -17.93 -1.97
C GLY A 358 3.25 -17.67 -1.72
N VAL A 359 2.54 -18.63 -1.12
CA VAL A 359 1.12 -18.45 -0.80
C VAL A 359 0.95 -17.33 0.22
N GLY A 360 0.30 -16.23 -0.17
CA GLY A 360 0.07 -15.06 0.68
C GLY A 360 -1.29 -15.07 1.38
N PRO A 361 -1.61 -14.05 2.19
CA PRO A 361 -2.84 -14.03 2.99
C PRO A 361 -4.09 -13.62 2.21
N LEU A 362 -5.23 -14.18 2.59
CA LEU A 362 -6.58 -13.72 2.23
C LEU A 362 -7.30 -13.29 3.51
N THR A 363 -7.70 -12.03 3.58
CA THR A 363 -8.25 -11.43 4.80
C THR A 363 -9.55 -10.68 4.57
N ALA A 364 -10.41 -10.68 5.58
CA ALA A 364 -11.52 -9.76 5.77
C ALA A 364 -11.42 -9.16 7.17
N SER A 365 -11.64 -7.86 7.33
CA SER A 365 -11.48 -7.20 8.63
C SER A 365 -12.37 -5.98 8.81
N SER A 366 -12.64 -5.64 10.07
CA SER A 366 -13.39 -4.44 10.47
C SER A 366 -13.12 -4.09 11.93
N ALA A 367 -13.21 -2.80 12.25
CA ALA A 367 -13.27 -2.30 13.62
C ALA A 367 -14.74 -2.02 13.96
N VAL A 368 -15.34 -2.84 14.82
CA VAL A 368 -16.78 -2.75 15.16
C VAL A 368 -16.96 -2.23 16.58
N ARG A 369 -18.08 -1.58 16.88
CA ARG A 369 -18.36 -1.22 18.28
C ARG A 369 -18.37 -2.48 19.15
N LYS A 370 -17.88 -2.37 20.40
CA LYS A 370 -17.74 -3.52 21.30
C LYS A 370 -19.07 -4.24 21.58
N ASP A 371 -20.16 -3.49 21.70
CA ASP A 371 -21.51 -3.98 22.02
C ASP A 371 -22.11 -4.89 20.94
N VAL A 372 -21.56 -4.87 19.71
CA VAL A 372 -22.03 -5.68 18.58
C VAL A 372 -20.98 -6.67 18.05
N THR A 373 -19.97 -7.02 18.86
CA THR A 373 -18.88 -7.94 18.47
C THR A 373 -19.39 -9.27 17.90
N GLY A 374 -20.25 -9.98 18.63
CA GLY A 374 -20.81 -11.27 18.19
C GLY A 374 -21.76 -11.13 17.02
N LEU A 375 -22.56 -10.05 17.00
CA LEU A 375 -23.47 -9.75 15.88
C LEU A 375 -22.71 -9.46 14.59
N ALA A 376 -21.66 -8.64 14.65
CA ALA A 376 -20.82 -8.37 13.49
C ALA A 376 -20.11 -9.63 13.01
N LEU A 377 -19.59 -10.46 13.92
CA LEU A 377 -18.99 -11.74 13.54
C LEU A 377 -20.00 -12.64 12.83
N ASN A 378 -21.26 -12.67 13.30
CA ASN A 378 -22.33 -13.38 12.61
C ASN A 378 -22.55 -12.84 11.19
N GLU A 379 -22.49 -11.52 10.97
CA GLU A 379 -22.59 -10.92 9.62
C GLU A 379 -21.39 -11.26 8.73
N PHE A 380 -20.16 -11.28 9.26
CA PHE A 380 -18.97 -11.76 8.51
C PHE A 380 -19.21 -13.18 7.97
N PHE A 381 -19.62 -14.10 8.85
CA PHE A 381 -19.92 -15.47 8.47
C PHE A 381 -21.17 -15.58 7.59
N GLY A 382 -22.16 -14.71 7.78
CA GLY A 382 -23.37 -14.61 6.98
C GLY A 382 -23.06 -14.23 5.53
N GLU A 383 -22.19 -13.24 5.29
CA GLU A 383 -21.77 -12.88 3.94
C GLU A 383 -20.89 -13.96 3.30
N MET A 384 -19.98 -14.60 4.06
CA MET A 384 -19.16 -15.71 3.54
C MET A 384 -20.00 -16.92 3.12
N LYS A 385 -21.01 -17.30 3.92
CA LYS A 385 -22.00 -18.32 3.53
C LYS A 385 -22.85 -17.84 2.35
N GLY A 386 -23.24 -16.56 2.40
CA GLY A 386 -24.04 -15.90 1.37
C GLY A 386 -23.39 -15.90 -0.01
N ILE A 387 -22.07 -15.99 -0.14
CA ILE A 387 -21.40 -16.17 -1.43
C ILE A 387 -21.85 -17.46 -2.14
N GLN A 388 -22.17 -18.52 -1.39
CA GLN A 388 -22.65 -19.80 -1.94
C GLN A 388 -24.16 -19.76 -2.24
N GLU A 389 -24.93 -19.04 -1.43
CA GLU A 389 -26.40 -19.00 -1.51
C GLU A 389 -26.93 -17.91 -2.45
N ARG A 390 -26.19 -16.80 -2.55
CA ARG A 390 -26.50 -15.62 -3.36
C ARG A 390 -25.34 -15.43 -4.35
N PRO A 391 -25.41 -16.02 -5.56
CA PRO A 391 -24.35 -15.90 -6.54
C PRO A 391 -23.97 -14.45 -6.83
N ILE A 392 -22.72 -14.23 -7.23
CA ILE A 392 -22.24 -12.92 -7.66
C ILE A 392 -23.05 -12.48 -8.89
N THR A 393 -23.67 -11.31 -8.80
CA THR A 393 -24.44 -10.77 -9.91
C THR A 393 -23.53 -10.12 -10.95
N GLU A 394 -23.98 -10.05 -12.19
CA GLU A 394 -23.28 -9.31 -13.26
C GLU A 394 -22.99 -7.86 -12.87
N LYS A 395 -23.90 -7.21 -12.16
CA LYS A 395 -23.74 -5.82 -11.71
C LYS A 395 -22.60 -5.69 -10.68
N GLU A 396 -22.54 -6.58 -9.70
CA GLU A 396 -21.48 -6.59 -8.70
C GLU A 396 -20.12 -6.88 -9.34
N LEU A 397 -20.08 -7.88 -10.22
CA LEU A 397 -18.87 -8.24 -10.94
C LEU A 397 -18.39 -7.12 -11.86
N ALA A 398 -19.30 -6.47 -12.59
CA ALA A 398 -18.97 -5.32 -13.42
C ALA A 398 -18.41 -4.18 -12.57
N ALA A 399 -19.05 -3.84 -11.45
CA ALA A 399 -18.56 -2.79 -10.56
C ALA A 399 -17.18 -3.09 -9.96
N ALA A 400 -16.95 -4.34 -9.53
CA ALA A 400 -15.65 -4.78 -9.01
C ALA A 400 -14.56 -4.70 -10.08
N ARG A 401 -14.84 -5.21 -11.28
CA ARG A 401 -13.92 -5.19 -12.43
C ARG A 401 -13.56 -3.77 -12.83
N GLU A 402 -14.57 -2.93 -12.96
CA GLU A 402 -14.42 -1.51 -13.30
C GLU A 402 -13.66 -0.75 -12.22
N GLY A 403 -13.90 -1.06 -10.94
CA GLY A 403 -13.19 -0.50 -9.80
C GLY A 403 -11.69 -0.85 -9.80
N LEU A 404 -11.36 -2.13 -9.99
CA LEU A 404 -9.97 -2.59 -10.05
C LEU A 404 -9.23 -1.98 -11.25
N ILE A 405 -9.81 -2.06 -12.45
CA ILE A 405 -9.18 -1.53 -13.67
C ILE A 405 -8.97 -0.02 -13.56
N ARG A 406 -9.92 0.73 -12.99
CA ARG A 406 -9.78 2.18 -12.81
C ARG A 406 -8.85 2.60 -11.67
N ALA A 407 -8.50 1.69 -10.76
CA ALA A 407 -7.51 1.96 -9.73
C ALA A 407 -6.08 1.92 -10.29
N ILE A 408 -5.83 1.12 -11.34
CA ILE A 408 -4.49 0.90 -11.91
C ILE A 408 -3.78 2.20 -12.34
N PRO A 409 -4.42 3.16 -13.06
CA PRO A 409 -3.78 4.45 -13.37
C PRO A 409 -3.20 5.17 -12.16
N GLY A 410 -3.90 5.09 -11.02
CA GLY A 410 -3.49 5.71 -9.75
C GLY A 410 -2.12 5.23 -9.25
N GLU A 411 -1.75 3.99 -9.56
CA GLU A 411 -0.43 3.43 -9.21
C GLU A 411 0.72 4.06 -9.99
N PHE A 412 0.43 4.68 -11.14
CA PHE A 412 1.41 5.18 -12.10
C PHE A 412 1.45 6.71 -12.22
N GLU A 413 0.66 7.42 -11.40
CA GLU A 413 0.55 8.87 -11.45
C GLU A 413 1.87 9.59 -11.09
N SER A 414 2.74 8.93 -10.32
CA SER A 414 4.04 9.44 -9.88
C SER A 414 5.22 8.59 -10.37
N VAL A 415 6.43 9.19 -10.42
CA VAL A 415 7.65 8.44 -10.76
C VAL A 415 8.01 7.43 -9.66
N GLU A 416 7.68 7.72 -8.41
CA GLU A 416 7.81 6.79 -7.27
C GLU A 416 6.85 5.61 -7.38
N GLY A 417 5.61 5.85 -7.80
CA GLY A 417 4.62 4.81 -8.08
C GLY A 417 5.14 3.85 -9.15
N LEU A 418 5.57 4.39 -10.31
CA LEU A 418 6.23 3.61 -11.37
C LEU A 418 7.44 2.81 -10.86
N GLY A 419 8.26 3.42 -10.00
CA GLY A 419 9.43 2.76 -9.44
C GLY A 419 9.08 1.64 -8.47
N SER A 420 8.06 1.85 -7.63
CA SER A 420 7.54 0.83 -6.72
C SER A 420 6.93 -0.33 -7.50
N SER A 421 6.20 -0.04 -8.57
CA SER A 421 5.67 -1.02 -9.52
C SER A 421 6.78 -1.84 -10.18
N ALA A 422 7.81 -1.20 -10.73
CA ALA A 422 8.98 -1.88 -11.29
C ALA A 422 9.72 -2.75 -10.26
N ALA A 423 9.89 -2.26 -9.03
CA ALA A 423 10.49 -3.03 -7.94
C ALA A 423 9.65 -4.27 -7.60
N SER A 424 8.33 -4.12 -7.51
CA SER A 424 7.39 -5.23 -7.30
C SER A 424 7.47 -6.29 -8.38
N LEU A 425 7.57 -5.89 -9.65
CA LEU A 425 7.76 -6.84 -10.75
C LEU A 425 9.03 -7.68 -10.53
N PHE A 426 10.12 -7.05 -10.07
CA PHE A 426 11.38 -7.73 -9.83
C PHE A 426 11.30 -8.75 -8.68
N PHE A 427 10.91 -8.33 -7.47
CA PHE A 427 10.96 -9.22 -6.31
C PHE A 427 9.85 -10.27 -6.30
N LEU A 428 8.71 -10.01 -6.95
CA LEU A 428 7.67 -11.01 -7.19
C LEU A 428 7.90 -11.87 -8.45
N ARG A 429 8.97 -11.62 -9.21
CA ARG A 429 9.35 -12.36 -10.42
C ARG A 429 8.27 -12.33 -11.50
N ARG A 430 7.60 -11.19 -11.62
CA ARG A 430 6.55 -10.98 -12.62
C ARG A 430 7.16 -10.61 -13.98
N PRO A 431 6.48 -10.95 -15.07
CA PRO A 431 6.88 -10.48 -16.39
C PRO A 431 6.68 -8.96 -16.52
N MET A 432 7.41 -8.31 -17.43
CA MET A 432 7.38 -6.84 -17.57
C MET A 432 6.04 -6.29 -18.10
N ASP A 433 5.24 -7.15 -18.73
CA ASP A 433 3.90 -6.85 -19.24
C ASP A 433 2.79 -7.21 -18.23
N GLU A 434 3.13 -7.50 -16.96
CA GLU A 434 2.17 -8.00 -15.97
C GLU A 434 0.95 -7.10 -15.80
N TYR A 435 1.11 -5.77 -15.77
CA TYR A 435 -0.04 -4.88 -15.62
C TYR A 435 -1.04 -4.97 -16.79
N ALA A 436 -0.55 -5.21 -18.01
CA ALA A 436 -1.42 -5.47 -19.16
C ALA A 436 -2.10 -6.85 -19.05
N ARG A 437 -1.40 -7.83 -18.48
CA ARG A 437 -1.98 -9.16 -18.17
C ARG A 437 -3.04 -9.07 -17.08
N THR A 438 -2.84 -8.23 -16.08
CA THR A 438 -3.83 -7.96 -15.02
C THR A 438 -5.10 -7.38 -15.64
N VAL A 439 -5.00 -6.32 -16.43
CA VAL A 439 -6.18 -5.75 -17.11
C VAL A 439 -6.88 -6.81 -17.98
N THR A 440 -6.13 -7.51 -18.82
CA THR A 440 -6.68 -8.54 -19.71
C THR A 440 -7.32 -9.70 -18.93
N GLY A 441 -6.70 -10.12 -17.83
CA GLY A 441 -7.18 -11.19 -16.97
C GLY A 441 -8.44 -10.79 -16.21
N LEU A 442 -8.46 -9.58 -15.66
CA LEU A 442 -9.63 -8.98 -15.04
C LEU A 442 -10.76 -8.77 -16.03
N GLU A 443 -10.51 -8.50 -17.32
CA GLU A 443 -11.54 -8.37 -18.37
C GLU A 443 -12.08 -9.72 -18.85
N LYS A 444 -11.23 -10.75 -18.90
CA LYS A 444 -11.61 -12.07 -19.41
C LYS A 444 -12.23 -13.00 -18.38
N ALA A 445 -11.99 -12.77 -17.09
CA ALA A 445 -12.56 -13.59 -16.03
C ALA A 445 -14.09 -13.67 -16.13
N THR A 446 -14.61 -14.88 -16.27
CA THR A 446 -16.04 -15.14 -16.45
C THR A 446 -16.78 -15.16 -15.11
N PRO A 447 -18.09 -14.89 -15.08
CA PRO A 447 -18.89 -15.00 -13.87
C PRO A 447 -18.78 -16.36 -13.19
N ALA A 448 -18.75 -17.45 -13.98
CA ALA A 448 -18.62 -18.81 -13.47
C ALA A 448 -17.25 -19.06 -12.80
N GLU A 449 -16.17 -18.55 -13.38
CA GLU A 449 -14.83 -18.65 -12.78
C GLU A 449 -14.74 -17.86 -11.48
N VAL A 450 -15.24 -16.62 -11.46
CA VAL A 450 -15.25 -15.78 -10.26
C VAL A 450 -16.11 -16.41 -9.16
N GLN A 451 -17.28 -16.94 -9.49
CA GLN A 451 -18.14 -17.64 -8.53
C GLN A 451 -17.44 -18.88 -7.96
N ARG A 452 -16.86 -19.74 -8.80
CA ARG A 452 -16.11 -20.93 -8.36
C ARG A 452 -14.98 -20.55 -7.38
N VAL A 453 -14.23 -19.50 -7.72
CA VAL A 453 -13.12 -19.03 -6.87
C VAL A 453 -13.65 -18.43 -5.57
N ALA A 454 -14.73 -17.64 -5.62
CA ALA A 454 -15.37 -17.12 -4.42
C ALA A 454 -15.78 -18.26 -3.46
N GLU A 455 -16.41 -19.31 -3.97
CA GLU A 455 -16.81 -20.49 -3.18
C GLU A 455 -15.61 -21.25 -2.59
N ALA A 456 -14.54 -21.40 -3.36
CA ALA A 456 -13.35 -22.14 -2.95
C ALA A 456 -12.52 -21.40 -1.88
N TYR A 457 -12.45 -20.06 -1.96
CA TYR A 457 -11.56 -19.26 -1.13
C TYR A 457 -12.29 -18.51 0.00
N LEU A 458 -13.51 -18.04 -0.20
CA LEU A 458 -14.27 -17.26 0.80
C LEU A 458 -15.17 -18.13 1.71
N GLY A 459 -15.08 -19.46 1.59
CA GLY A 459 -15.82 -20.39 2.44
C GLY A 459 -15.44 -20.26 3.93
N PRO A 460 -16.44 -20.19 4.85
CA PRO A 460 -16.21 -19.85 6.25
C PRO A 460 -15.43 -20.90 7.06
N ALA A 461 -15.54 -22.18 6.69
CA ALA A 461 -14.95 -23.28 7.45
C ALA A 461 -13.42 -23.30 7.44
N ALA A 462 -12.80 -22.69 6.42
CA ALA A 462 -11.34 -22.61 6.28
C ALA A 462 -10.75 -21.36 6.96
N MET A 463 -11.60 -20.46 7.48
CA MET A 463 -11.16 -19.18 8.02
C MET A 463 -10.75 -19.28 9.48
N GLN A 464 -9.62 -18.70 9.81
CA GLN A 464 -9.20 -18.39 11.18
C GLN A 464 -9.82 -17.05 11.60
N VAL A 465 -10.23 -16.95 12.86
CA VAL A 465 -10.82 -15.74 13.44
C VAL A 465 -9.87 -15.18 14.48
N VAL A 466 -9.57 -13.89 14.36
CA VAL A 466 -8.78 -13.12 15.32
C VAL A 466 -9.59 -11.93 15.81
N LEU A 467 -9.67 -11.79 17.13
CA LEU A 467 -10.37 -10.71 17.80
C LEU A 467 -9.39 -9.93 18.67
N VAL A 468 -9.43 -8.60 18.65
CA VAL A 468 -8.68 -7.75 19.60
C VAL A 468 -9.65 -6.80 20.26
N GLY A 469 -9.85 -6.94 21.57
CA GLY A 469 -10.90 -6.21 22.28
C GLY A 469 -10.99 -6.58 23.75
N ASP A 470 -12.06 -6.10 24.37
CA ASP A 470 -12.34 -6.38 25.78
C ASP A 470 -12.64 -7.88 26.00
N PRO A 471 -11.87 -8.59 26.86
CA PRO A 471 -12.04 -10.02 27.05
C PRO A 471 -13.42 -10.44 27.53
N ALA A 472 -14.05 -9.65 28.40
CA ALA A 472 -15.36 -9.97 28.95
C ALA A 472 -16.43 -9.91 27.85
N VAL A 473 -16.39 -8.85 27.04
CA VAL A 473 -17.29 -8.66 25.89
C VAL A 473 -17.12 -9.78 24.86
N ILE A 474 -15.88 -10.13 24.51
CA ILE A 474 -15.60 -11.20 23.54
C ILE A 474 -16.10 -12.55 24.08
N GLN A 475 -15.80 -12.87 25.34
CA GLN A 475 -16.22 -14.14 25.95
C GLN A 475 -17.76 -14.26 26.00
N GLU A 476 -18.44 -13.18 26.39
CA GLU A 476 -19.90 -13.12 26.48
C GLU A 476 -20.57 -13.30 25.12
N GLN A 477 -20.10 -12.58 24.10
CA GLN A 477 -20.79 -12.54 22.79
C GLN A 477 -20.36 -13.65 21.84
N VAL A 478 -19.10 -14.07 21.87
CA VAL A 478 -18.54 -15.03 20.90
C VAL A 478 -18.51 -16.45 21.46
N GLY A 479 -18.37 -16.62 22.78
CA GLY A 479 -18.37 -17.93 23.44
C GLY A 479 -19.57 -18.81 23.05
N PRO A 480 -20.82 -18.29 23.09
CA PRO A 480 -22.02 -19.05 22.72
C PRO A 480 -22.12 -19.43 21.24
N MET A 481 -21.34 -18.80 20.34
CA MET A 481 -21.42 -19.03 18.89
C MET A 481 -20.81 -20.36 18.44
N ASN A 482 -20.06 -21.06 19.32
CA ASN A 482 -19.43 -22.37 19.05
C ASN A 482 -18.56 -22.41 17.78
N LEU A 483 -17.89 -21.30 17.43
CA LEU A 483 -17.00 -21.18 16.26
C LEU A 483 -15.64 -21.88 16.45
N GLY A 484 -15.50 -22.71 17.48
CA GLY A 484 -14.24 -23.33 17.91
C GLY A 484 -13.87 -22.93 19.33
N LYS A 485 -12.75 -23.48 19.83
CA LYS A 485 -12.23 -23.12 21.15
C LYS A 485 -11.71 -21.68 21.09
N LEU A 486 -12.23 -20.81 21.95
CA LEU A 486 -11.71 -19.46 22.14
C LEU A 486 -10.35 -19.55 22.85
N VAL A 487 -9.28 -19.16 22.15
CA VAL A 487 -7.90 -19.23 22.65
C VAL A 487 -7.40 -17.82 22.93
N ALA A 488 -7.14 -17.54 24.21
CA ALA A 488 -6.46 -16.32 24.61
C ALA A 488 -5.02 -16.34 24.11
N LYS A 489 -4.59 -15.25 23.49
CA LYS A 489 -3.23 -15.05 23.05
C LYS A 489 -2.72 -13.72 23.54
N GLU A 490 -1.86 -13.78 24.55
CA GLU A 490 -1.19 -12.59 25.03
C GLU A 490 -0.31 -12.01 23.91
N PRO A 491 -0.32 -10.67 23.73
CA PRO A 491 0.65 -10.02 22.88
C PRO A 491 2.06 -10.43 23.31
N VAL A 492 2.96 -10.69 22.35
CA VAL A 492 4.38 -10.97 22.66
C VAL A 492 4.96 -9.73 23.32
N ALA A 493 5.07 -9.77 24.65
CA ALA A 493 5.47 -8.63 25.45
C ALA A 493 6.89 -8.16 25.05
N PRO A 494 7.16 -6.84 25.13
CA PRO A 494 8.53 -6.37 25.07
C PRO A 494 9.34 -7.01 26.20
N PRO A 495 10.63 -7.31 26.00
CA PRO A 495 11.48 -7.75 27.08
C PRO A 495 11.46 -6.72 28.23
N ALA A 496 11.41 -7.22 29.47
CA ALA A 496 11.44 -6.36 30.65
C ALA A 496 12.67 -5.44 30.58
N LYS A 497 12.48 -4.14 30.80
CA LYS A 497 13.60 -3.18 30.88
C LYS A 497 14.57 -3.67 31.95
N LYS A 498 15.78 -4.05 31.53
CA LYS A 498 16.91 -4.31 32.44
C LYS A 498 17.47 -3.00 32.97
#